data_AF-A0A8I1RCT2-F1
#
_entry.id   AF-A0A8I1RCT2-F1
#
_cell.length_a   1.000
_cell.length_b   1.000
_cell.length_c   1.000
_cell.angle_alpha   90.00
_cell.angle_beta   90.00
_cell.angle_gamma   90.00
#
_symmetry.space_group_name_H-M   'P 1'
#
loop_
_entity.id
_entity.type
_entity.pdbx_description
1 polymer ?
#
loop_
_entity_poly.entity_id
_entity_poly.type
_entity_poly.pdbx_seq_one_letter_code
_entity_poly.pdbx_strand_id
1 'polypeptide(L)'
;MKSQTDWSRLFDPSDKAKPTAEHPEADLGKVVRGIVRRGLKPAPPKTLISLRLDEDVIEWFKAQGPGYQTRINAVLRAFRDASA
;
A
#
# COMPACT_ATOMS: atom_id res chain seq x y z
N MET A 1 15.50 16.13 14.14
CA MET A 1 14.73 15.70 15.33
C MET A 1 15.32 14.38 15.81
N LYS A 2 15.68 14.24 17.09
CA LYS A 2 16.19 12.97 17.63
C LYS A 2 15.00 12.09 18.05
N SER A 3 15.06 10.81 17.71
CA SER A 3 14.09 9.79 18.11
C SER A 3 14.00 9.74 19.64
N GLN A 4 12.77 9.72 20.19
CA GLN A 4 12.51 9.49 21.62
C GLN A 4 12.48 7.99 21.98
N THR A 5 12.67 7.10 21.00
CA THR A 5 12.69 5.65 21.23
C THR A 5 13.94 5.25 22.01
N ASP A 6 13.72 4.55 23.12
CA ASP A 6 14.79 3.94 23.92
C ASP A 6 15.27 2.64 23.24
N TRP A 7 16.30 2.80 22.42
CA TRP A 7 16.88 1.70 21.64
C TRP A 7 17.61 0.69 22.52
N SER A 8 18.23 1.12 23.62
CA SER A 8 19.00 0.24 24.51
C SER A 8 18.11 -0.81 25.17
N ARG A 9 16.90 -0.40 25.57
CA ARG A 9 15.89 -1.32 26.11
C ARG A 9 15.45 -2.37 25.09
N LEU A 10 15.18 -1.96 23.85
CA LEU A 10 14.64 -2.87 22.82
C LEU A 10 15.64 -3.95 22.37
N PHE A 11 16.94 -3.69 22.53
CA PHE A 11 17.99 -4.66 22.19
C PHE A 11 18.42 -5.53 23.38
N ASP A 12 17.86 -5.34 24.57
CA ASP A 12 18.14 -6.19 25.73
C ASP A 12 17.47 -7.56 25.54
N PRO A 13 18.24 -8.65 25.37
CA PRO A 13 17.67 -9.98 25.16
C PRO A 13 16.94 -10.54 26.40
N SER A 14 17.07 -9.88 27.56
CA SER A 14 16.35 -10.22 28.79
C SER A 14 15.00 -9.50 28.92
N ASP A 15 14.73 -8.45 28.14
CA ASP A 15 13.44 -7.74 28.14
C ASP A 15 12.38 -8.58 27.40
N LYS A 16 11.67 -9.41 28.15
CA LYS A 16 10.53 -10.18 27.64
C LYS A 16 9.30 -9.26 27.59
N ALA A 17 9.09 -8.65 26.43
CA ALA A 17 7.86 -7.91 26.16
C ALA A 17 6.64 -8.79 26.44
N LYS A 18 5.74 -8.32 27.31
CA LYS A 18 4.50 -9.02 27.63
C LYS A 18 3.43 -8.64 26.60
N PRO A 19 2.73 -9.60 26.00
CA PRO A 19 1.58 -9.32 25.15
C PRO A 19 0.55 -8.49 25.92
N THR A 20 0.06 -7.42 25.31
CA THR A 20 -1.02 -6.59 25.85
C THR A 20 -2.26 -6.79 24.99
N ALA A 21 -3.43 -6.37 25.47
CA ALA A 21 -4.66 -6.46 24.69
C ALA A 21 -4.58 -5.73 23.33
N GLU A 22 -3.77 -4.67 23.24
CA GLU A 22 -3.50 -3.93 22.01
C GLU A 22 -2.54 -4.66 21.07
N HIS A 23 -1.66 -5.50 21.62
CA HIS A 23 -0.62 -6.24 20.89
C HIS A 23 -0.63 -7.70 21.36
N PRO A 24 -1.70 -8.46 21.04
CA PRO A 24 -1.78 -9.86 21.42
C PRO A 24 -0.71 -10.67 20.68
N GLU A 25 -0.36 -11.84 21.21
CA GLU A 25 0.54 -12.76 20.51
C GLU A 25 -0.01 -13.06 19.11
N ALA A 26 0.90 -13.07 18.13
CA ALA A 26 0.54 -13.38 16.76
C ALA A 26 0.06 -14.84 16.71
N ASP A 27 -1.24 -15.03 16.55
CA ASP A 27 -1.83 -16.33 16.25
C ASP A 27 -1.26 -16.83 14.90
N LEU A 28 -0.47 -17.90 14.96
CA LEU A 28 0.13 -18.56 13.80
C LEU A 28 -0.92 -18.90 12.73
N GLY A 29 -2.17 -19.20 13.11
CA GLY A 29 -3.27 -19.44 12.18
C GLY A 29 -3.63 -18.23 11.30
N LYS A 30 -3.42 -17.01 11.81
CA LYS A 30 -3.59 -15.75 11.06
C LYS A 30 -2.39 -15.44 10.17
N VAL A 31 -1.20 -15.84 10.58
CA VAL A 31 0.05 -15.67 9.82
C VAL A 31 0.10 -16.60 8.61
N VAL A 32 -0.37 -17.84 8.74
CA VAL A 32 -0.33 -18.87 7.69
C VAL A 32 -1.20 -18.52 6.46
N ARG A 33 -2.27 -17.73 6.65
CA ARG A 33 -3.08 -17.18 5.53
C ARG A 33 -2.46 -15.95 4.88
N GLY A 34 -1.44 -15.35 5.49
CA GLY A 34 -0.69 -14.26 4.89
C GLY A 34 0.20 -14.81 3.78
N ILE A 35 -0.20 -14.63 2.53
CA ILE A 35 0.72 -14.82 1.41
C ILE A 35 1.80 -13.74 1.52
N VAL A 36 2.93 -14.07 2.14
CA VAL A 36 4.11 -13.20 2.14
C VAL A 36 4.66 -13.20 0.72
N ARG A 37 4.27 -12.20 -0.08
CA ARG A 37 4.82 -11.98 -1.41
C ARG A 37 6.29 -11.54 -1.27
N ARG A 38 7.20 -12.51 -1.19
CA ARG A 38 8.65 -12.27 -1.23
C ARG A 38 9.07 -11.93 -2.66
N GLY A 39 9.95 -10.94 -2.82
CA GLY A 39 10.51 -10.58 -4.12
C GLY A 39 9.65 -9.63 -4.98
N LEU A 40 8.63 -8.97 -4.40
CA LEU A 40 7.98 -7.86 -5.09
C LEU A 40 8.98 -6.73 -5.29
N LYS A 41 9.23 -6.39 -6.55
CA LYS A 41 9.90 -5.13 -6.88
C LYS A 41 8.96 -3.98 -6.48
N PRO A 42 9.43 -2.97 -5.73
CA PRO A 42 8.64 -1.78 -5.46
C PRO A 42 8.12 -1.22 -6.78
N ALA A 43 6.80 -1.02 -6.88
CA ALA A 43 6.25 -0.34 -8.04
C ALA A 43 6.81 1.09 -8.05
N PRO A 44 7.23 1.63 -9.21
CA PRO A 44 7.67 3.01 -9.28
C PRO A 44 6.55 3.93 -8.78
N PRO A 45 6.91 4.99 -8.02
CA PRO A 45 5.92 5.89 -7.45
C PRO A 45 5.11 6.57 -8.57
N LYS A 46 3.83 6.80 -8.30
CA LYS A 46 2.96 7.59 -9.18
C LYS A 46 3.09 9.06 -8.80
N THR A 47 3.23 9.93 -9.79
CA THR A 47 3.18 11.38 -9.57
C THR A 47 1.74 11.82 -9.42
N LEU A 48 1.42 12.53 -8.32
CA LEU A 48 0.14 13.19 -8.16
C LEU A 48 0.13 14.46 -9.01
N ILE A 49 -0.80 14.54 -9.96
CA ILE A 49 -1.00 15.72 -10.81
C ILE A 49 -2.45 16.17 -10.72
N SER A 50 -2.70 17.45 -10.97
CA SER A 50 -4.04 17.97 -11.22
C SER A 50 -4.35 17.84 -12.71
N LEU A 51 -5.34 17.03 -13.06
CA LEU A 51 -5.79 16.81 -14.44
C LEU A 51 -7.30 17.08 -14.51
N ARG A 52 -7.73 17.85 -15.51
CA ARG A 52 -9.14 18.04 -15.82
C ARG A 52 -9.58 16.98 -16.82
N LEU A 53 -10.72 16.35 -16.54
CA LEU A 53 -11.40 15.41 -17.41
C LEU A 53 -12.85 15.87 -17.52
N ASP A 54 -13.51 15.54 -18.62
CA ASP A 54 -14.93 15.80 -18.78
C ASP A 54 -15.75 14.97 -17.77
N GLU A 55 -16.88 15.52 -17.33
CA GLU A 55 -17.70 14.94 -16.27
C GLU A 55 -18.24 13.56 -16.65
N ASP A 56 -18.70 13.41 -17.89
CA ASP A 56 -19.23 12.15 -18.44
C ASP A 56 -18.18 11.03 -18.44
N VAL A 57 -16.92 11.36 -18.76
CA VAL A 57 -15.79 10.44 -18.70
C VAL A 57 -15.55 9.98 -17.26
N ILE A 58 -15.54 10.90 -16.31
CA ILE A 58 -15.34 10.56 -14.88
C ILE A 58 -16.48 9.68 -14.37
N GLU A 59 -17.73 10.02 -14.67
CA GLU A 59 -18.90 9.27 -14.23
C GLU A 59 -18.93 7.86 -14.82
N TRP A 60 -18.57 7.70 -16.10
CA TRP A 60 -18.44 6.38 -16.70
C TRP A 60 -17.42 5.49 -15.97
N PHE A 61 -16.24 6.04 -15.64
CA PHE A 61 -15.21 5.29 -14.90
C PHE A 61 -15.64 4.99 -13.45
N LYS A 62 -16.32 5.90 -12.77
CA LYS A 62 -16.88 5.68 -11.42
C LYS A 62 -17.95 4.60 -11.40
N ALA A 63 -18.82 4.55 -12.42
CA ALA A 63 -19.88 3.55 -12.55
C ALA A 63 -19.35 2.10 -12.61
N GLN A 64 -18.10 1.92 -13.06
CA GLN A 64 -17.41 0.62 -13.06
C GLN A 64 -16.91 0.18 -11.67
N GLY A 65 -17.19 0.97 -10.63
CA GLY A 65 -16.88 0.63 -9.24
C GLY A 65 -15.46 1.01 -8.80
N PRO A 66 -15.06 0.55 -7.60
CA PRO A 66 -13.83 0.96 -6.92
C PRO A 66 -12.58 0.77 -7.81
N GLY A 67 -11.61 1.69 -7.68
CA GLY A 67 -10.38 1.64 -8.48
C GLY A 67 -10.44 2.35 -9.83
N TYR A 68 -11.47 3.17 -10.08
CA TYR A 68 -11.66 3.94 -11.31
C TYR A 68 -10.43 4.77 -11.72
N GLN A 69 -9.72 5.40 -10.77
CA GLN A 69 -8.47 6.14 -11.06
C GLN A 69 -7.35 5.23 -11.59
N THR A 70 -7.27 3.99 -11.09
CA THR A 70 -6.29 3.01 -11.58
C THR A 70 -6.62 2.59 -13.02
N ARG A 71 -7.91 2.44 -13.33
CA ARG A 71 -8.41 2.20 -14.69
C ARG A 71 -8.07 3.35 -15.64
N ILE A 72 -8.30 4.60 -15.23
CA ILE A 72 -7.89 5.79 -16.01
C ILE A 72 -6.40 5.73 -16.35
N ASN A 73 -5.55 5.52 -15.35
CA ASN A 73 -4.10 5.41 -15.59
C ASN A 73 -3.72 4.22 -16.50
N ALA A 74 -4.46 3.11 -16.47
CA ALA A 74 -4.22 1.98 -17.37
C ALA A 74 -4.52 2.34 -18.83
N VAL A 75 -5.62 3.06 -19.09
CA VAL A 75 -5.97 3.53 -20.44
C VAL A 75 -4.93 4.51 -20.98
N LEU A 76 -4.48 5.48 -20.16
CA LEU A 76 -3.43 6.42 -20.55
C LEU A 76 -2.12 5.72 -20.90
N ARG A 77 -1.76 4.64 -20.18
CA ARG A 77 -0.58 3.82 -20.49
C ARG A 77 -0.74 3.07 -21.81
N ALA A 78 -1.89 2.42 -22.00
CA ALA A 78 -2.17 1.69 -23.24
C ALA A 78 -2.11 2.62 -24.46
N PHE A 79 -2.69 3.82 -24.35
CA PHE A 79 -2.64 4.84 -25.40
C PHE A 79 -1.20 5.29 -25.68
N ARG A 80 -0.41 5.58 -24.65
CA ARG A 80 1.01 5.92 -24.78
C ARG A 80 1.79 4.82 -25.50
N ASP A 81 1.63 3.57 -25.08
CA ASP A 81 2.39 2.43 -25.60
C ASP A 81 2.01 2.09 -27.05
N ALA A 82 0.77 2.37 -27.46
CA ALA A 82 0.33 2.20 -28.84
C ALA A 82 0.71 3.38 -29.76
N SER A 83 1.00 4.56 -29.19
CA SER A 83 1.35 5.78 -29.93
C SER A 83 2.86 6.02 -30.00
N ALA A 84 3.65 5.16 -29.37
CA ALA A 84 5.11 5.15 -29.39
C ALA A 84 5.62 4.19 -30.47
#